data_AF-A0A8S8X9G0-F1
#
_entry.id   AF-A0A8S8X9G0-F1
#
_cell.length_a   1.000
_cell.length_b   1.000
_cell.length_c   1.000
_cell.angle_alpha   90.00
_cell.angle_beta   90.00
_cell.angle_gamma   90.00
#
_symmetry.space_group_name_H-M   'P 1'
#
loop_
_entity.id
_entity.type
_entity.pdbx_description
1 polymer ?
#
loop_
_entity_poly.entity_id
_entity_poly.type
_entity_poly.pdbx_seq_one_letter_code
_entity_poly.pdbx_strand_id
1 'polypeptide(L)'
;MPIATGFAMYFVIWWISLFLVLPWRAEPEAAPVEGHASSAPRNPHLVKKLLVNTALAAVLWLLVYALVHSGWISFRDMVRDE
;
A
#
# COMPACT_ATOMS: atom_id res chain seq x y z
N MET A 1 -19.74 5.88 6.26
CA MET A 1 -18.53 5.63 7.07
C MET A 1 -18.03 6.93 7.70
N PRO A 2 -17.64 6.96 8.99
CA PRO A 2 -17.03 8.14 9.61
C PRO A 2 -15.74 8.56 8.92
N ILE A 3 -15.43 9.86 8.90
CA ILE A 3 -14.22 10.42 8.24
C ILE A 3 -12.96 9.81 8.83
N ALA A 4 -12.87 9.72 10.17
CA ALA A 4 -11.74 9.13 10.86
C ALA A 4 -11.51 7.66 10.46
N THR A 5 -12.58 6.87 10.33
CA THR A 5 -12.53 5.48 9.88
C THR A 5 -12.05 5.38 8.44
N GLY A 6 -12.57 6.23 7.55
CA GLY A 6 -12.12 6.29 6.16
C GLY A 6 -10.63 6.60 6.04
N PHE A 7 -10.14 7.57 6.82
CA PHE A 7 -8.72 7.93 6.87
C PHE A 7 -7.84 6.82 7.46
N ALA A 8 -8.25 6.21 8.58
CA ALA A 8 -7.52 5.09 9.17
C ALA A 8 -7.39 3.91 8.20
N MET A 9 -8.47 3.59 7.47
CA MET A 9 -8.46 2.57 6.43
C MET A 9 -7.49 2.91 5.30
N TYR A 10 -7.53 4.15 4.79
CA TYR A 10 -6.56 4.62 3.80
C TYR A 10 -5.12 4.51 4.31
N PHE A 11 -4.85 4.93 5.55
CA PHE A 11 -3.53 4.88 6.15
C PHE A 11 -2.98 3.45 6.26
N VAL A 12 -3.80 2.48 6.68
CA VAL A 12 -3.40 1.07 6.75
C VAL A 12 -3.11 0.51 5.34
N ILE A 13 -3.99 0.77 4.37
CA ILE A 13 -3.78 0.36 2.97
C ILE A 13 -2.50 1.00 2.42
N TRP A 14 -2.29 2.29 2.67
CA TRP A 14 -1.10 3.04 2.26
C TRP A 14 0.17 2.48 2.89
N TRP A 15 0.13 2.08 4.16
CA TRP A 15 1.26 1.48 4.86
C TRP A 15 1.65 0.11 4.29
N ILE A 16 0.67 -0.75 4.05
CA ILE A 16 0.91 -2.10 3.50
C ILE A 16 1.38 -2.00 2.04
N SER A 17 0.82 -1.10 1.25
CA SER A 17 1.21 -0.91 -0.15
C SER A 17 2.64 -0.42 -0.34
N LEU A 18 3.27 0.21 0.67
CA LEU A 18 4.70 0.54 0.60
C LEU A 18 5.55 -0.71 0.33
N PHE A 19 5.24 -1.81 0.99
CA PHE A 19 5.96 -3.07 0.78
C PHE A 19 5.71 -3.69 -0.60
N LEU A 20 4.58 -3.39 -1.23
CA LEU A 20 4.29 -3.79 -2.61
C LEU A 20 5.10 -2.97 -3.62
N VAL A 21 5.31 -1.68 -3.35
CA VAL A 21 5.95 -0.71 -4.27
C VAL A 21 7.47 -0.67 -4.13
N LEU A 22 7.99 -0.87 -2.91
CA LEU A 22 9.42 -0.84 -2.61
C LEU A 22 10.30 -1.79 -3.45
N PRO A 23 9.92 -3.06 -3.73
CA PRO A 23 10.78 -3.97 -4.49
C PRO A 23 10.93 -3.58 -5.97
N TRP A 24 10.11 -2.65 -6.49
CA TRP A 24 10.28 -2.19 -7.86
C TRP A 24 11.61 -1.46 -8.07
N ARG A 25 12.37 -1.92 -9.07
CA ARG A 25 13.69 -1.40 -9.46
C ARG A 25 14.69 -1.39 -8.28
N ALA A 26 14.69 -2.44 -7.47
CA ALA A 26 15.72 -2.68 -6.47
C ALA A 26 16.97 -3.31 -7.12
N GLU A 27 17.68 -2.52 -7.93
CA GLU A 27 18.91 -2.95 -8.61
C GLU A 27 20.13 -2.65 -7.72
N PRO A 28 20.85 -3.67 -7.22
CA PRO A 28 22.04 -3.47 -6.41
C PRO A 28 23.21 -2.90 -7.22
N GLU A 29 24.16 -2.28 -6.54
CA GLU A 29 25.36 -1.74 -7.16
C GLU A 29 26.39 -2.84 -7.47
N ALA A 30 26.88 -2.90 -8.72
CA ALA A 30 27.78 -3.96 -9.18
C ALA A 30 29.18 -3.93 -8.51
N ALA A 31 29.61 -2.75 -8.09
CA ALA A 31 30.86 -2.54 -7.34
C ALA A 31 30.55 -1.66 -6.12
N PRO A 32 30.06 -2.27 -5.02
CA PRO A 32 29.76 -1.52 -3.81
C PRO A 32 31.04 -0.89 -3.24
N VAL A 33 30.94 0.37 -2.80
CA VAL A 33 32.02 1.02 -2.06
C VAL A 33 32.13 0.38 -0.67
N GLU A 34 33.35 0.31 -0.12
CA GLU A 34 33.60 -0.26 1.21
C GLU A 34 32.67 0.39 2.26
N GLY A 35 31.94 -0.44 3.02
CA GLY A 35 30.94 0.02 3.99
C GLY A 35 29.48 0.10 3.47
N HIS A 36 29.24 -0.05 2.16
CA HIS A 36 27.88 -0.18 1.63
C HIS A 36 27.36 -1.62 1.70
N ALA A 37 26.07 -1.79 2.01
CA ALA A 37 25.42 -3.08 1.91
C ALA A 37 25.34 -3.51 0.44
N SER A 38 25.78 -4.73 0.11
CA SER A 38 25.77 -5.27 -1.26
C SER A 38 24.37 -5.37 -1.88
N SER A 39 23.33 -5.41 -1.05
CA SER A 39 21.92 -5.44 -1.47
C SER A 39 21.27 -4.06 -1.58
N ALA A 40 21.97 -2.97 -1.22
CA ALA A 40 21.41 -1.63 -1.30
C ALA A 40 21.21 -1.23 -2.76
N PRO A 41 20.01 -0.73 -3.14
CA PRO A 41 19.77 -0.27 -4.50
C PRO A 41 20.67 0.92 -4.84
N ARG A 42 21.29 0.91 -6.02
CA ARG A 42 22.15 2.00 -6.51
C ARG A 42 21.43 3.35 -6.54
N ASN A 43 20.16 3.36 -6.97
CA ASN A 43 19.34 4.56 -6.95
C ASN A 43 17.92 4.22 -6.46
N PRO A 44 17.59 4.53 -5.19
CA PRO A 44 16.34 4.10 -4.58
C PRO A 44 15.09 4.84 -5.09
N HIS A 45 15.24 5.98 -5.79
CA HIS A 45 14.12 6.78 -6.33
C HIS A 45 12.95 6.98 -5.34
N LEU A 46 13.26 7.28 -4.07
CA LEU A 46 12.28 7.26 -2.97
C LEU A 46 11.06 8.14 -3.22
N VAL A 47 11.23 9.35 -3.75
CA VAL A 47 10.12 10.27 -4.06
C VAL A 47 9.16 9.67 -5.09
N LYS A 48 9.69 9.05 -6.14
CA LYS A 48 8.86 8.42 -7.18
C LYS A 48 8.08 7.25 -6.61
N LYS A 49 8.72 6.43 -5.77
CA LYS A 49 8.06 5.30 -5.08
C LYS A 49 6.95 5.79 -4.15
N LEU A 50 7.18 6.88 -3.41
CA LEU A 50 6.18 7.47 -2.52
C LEU A 50 4.95 7.99 -3.28
N LEU A 51 5.16 8.65 -4.43
CA LEU A 51 4.07 9.13 -5.29
C LEU A 51 3.26 7.97 -5.88
N VAL A 52 3.93 6.96 -6.41
CA VAL A 52 3.28 5.75 -6.94
C VAL A 52 2.51 5.04 -5.83
N ASN A 53 3.09 4.91 -4.63
CA ASN A 53 2.43 4.30 -3.48
C ASN A 53 1.15 5.06 -3.10
N THR A 54 1.23 6.38 -3.04
CA THR A 54 0.09 7.23 -2.69
C THR A 54 -1.05 7.08 -3.70
N ALA A 55 -0.73 7.07 -5.00
CA ALA A 55 -1.71 6.85 -6.05
C ALA A 55 -2.32 5.42 -5.97
N LEU A 56 -1.47 4.40 -5.82
CA LEU A 56 -1.91 3.00 -5.70
C LEU A 56 -2.82 2.79 -4.49
N ALA A 57 -2.42 3.30 -3.33
CA ALA A 57 -3.21 3.23 -2.10
C ALA A 57 -4.55 3.94 -2.24
N ALA A 58 -4.60 5.11 -2.91
CA ALA A 58 -5.84 5.83 -3.16
C ALA A 58 -6.80 5.02 -4.04
N VAL A 59 -6.29 4.38 -5.10
CA VAL A 59 -7.09 3.49 -5.96
C VAL A 59 -7.63 2.30 -5.17
N LEU A 60 -6.79 1.61 -4.41
CA LEU A 60 -7.21 0.46 -3.58
C LEU A 60 -8.25 0.87 -2.53
N TRP A 61 -8.04 2.00 -1.87
CA TRP A 61 -8.99 2.54 -0.90
C TRP A 61 -10.33 2.90 -1.53
N LEU A 62 -10.35 3.50 -2.73
CA LEU A 62 -11.60 3.79 -3.45
C LEU A 62 -12.36 2.52 -3.81
N LEU A 63 -11.66 1.46 -4.24
CA LEU A 63 -12.27 0.16 -4.53
C LEU A 63 -12.90 -0.45 -3.28
N VAL A 64 -12.18 -0.46 -2.15
CA VAL A 64 -12.71 -0.94 -0.87
C VAL A 64 -13.90 -0.09 -0.40
N TYR A 65 -13.79 1.24 -0.50
CA TYR A 65 -14.85 2.16 -0.12
C TYR A 65 -16.14 1.92 -0.94
N ALA A 66 -16.00 1.73 -2.26
CA ALA A 66 -17.10 1.43 -3.16
C ALA A 66 -17.73 0.06 -2.84
N LEU A 67 -16.91 -0.97 -2.61
CA LEU A 67 -17.36 -2.30 -2.23
C LEU A 67 -18.18 -2.26 -0.93
N VAL A 68 -17.69 -1.55 0.07
CA VAL A 68 -18.37 -1.39 1.36
C VAL A 68 -19.70 -0.64 1.23
N HIS A 69 -19.81 0.34 0.32
CA HIS A 69 -21.06 1.06 0.08
C HIS A 69 -22.01 0.36 -0.90
N SER A 70 -21.53 -0.60 -1.70
CA SER A 70 -22.35 -1.32 -2.69
C SER A 70 -23.45 -2.20 -2.08
N GLY A 71 -23.35 -2.51 -0.78
CA GLY A 71 -24.30 -3.39 -0.09
C GLY A 71 -24.17 -4.87 -0.46
N TRP A 72 -23.16 -5.25 -1.25
CA TRP A 72 -22.95 -6.63 -1.70
C TRP A 72 -22.43 -7.56 -0.59
N ILE A 73 -21.78 -6.98 0.43
CA ILE A 73 -21.20 -7.71 1.55
C ILE A 73 -21.90 -7.21 2.81
N SER A 74 -22.86 -7.99 3.29
CA SER A 74 -23.57 -7.74 4.54
C SER A 74 -23.00 -8.62 5.63
N PHE A 75 -22.18 -8.03 6.50
CA PHE A 75 -21.69 -8.71 7.72
C PHE A 75 -22.84 -9.11 8.67
N ARG A 76 -24.01 -8.49 8.52
CA ARG A 76 -25.19 -8.78 9.34
C ARG A 76 -25.85 -10.10 9.00
N ASP A 77 -25.71 -10.52 7.74
CA ASP A 77 -26.34 -11.76 7.27
C ASP A 77 -25.46 -12.96 7.66
N MET A 78 -24.13 -12.85 7.59
CA MET A 78 -23.21 -13.91 8.02
C MET A 78 -23.27 -14.28 9.51
N VAL A 79 -23.66 -13.34 10.39
CA VAL A 79 -23.77 -13.57 11.84
C VAL A 79 -25.13 -14.16 12.25
N ARG A 80 -26.15 -14.09 11.37
CA ARG A 80 -27.49 -14.61 11.65
C ARG A 80 -27.67 -16.09 11.31
N ASP A 81 -26.69 -16.70 10.65
CA ASP A 81 -26.73 -18.09 10.19
C ASP A 81 -26.15 -19.09 11.22
N GLU A 82 -25.93 -18.67 12.48
CA GLU A 82 -25.59 -19.52 13.64
C GLU A 82 -26.74 -19.55 14.66
#